data_AF-A0A496V5B2-F1
#
_entry.id   AF-A0A496V5B2-F1
#
_cell.length_a   1.000
_cell.length_b   1.000
_cell.length_c   1.000
_cell.angle_alpha   90.00
_cell.angle_beta   90.00
_cell.angle_gamma   90.00
#
_symmetry.space_group_name_H-M   'P 1'
#
loop_
_entity.id
_entity.type
_entity.pdbx_description
1 polymer ?
#
loop_
_entity_poly.entity_id
_entity_poly.type
_entity_poly.pdbx_seq_one_letter_code
_entity_poly.pdbx_strand_id
1 'polypeptide(L)'
;MSLQKINEPALLPQKLEPQPSISPNETATTLTVEQNDVLTLLKENGVNKTTAENLIKDFPLQQIIKNVDLARQKHKTGKTKDLGGLTVAAIREDWSNQATTPSPLEQASNEKKRQIQAANEHRAQKEKRVEDLKSAFYKERRQRVSEIIASWDEETLKAELAVFEKTMDFVTRNRYRQSGLDSRLVKAAFDKYVAEKYLSAAENDFVIWASRQGFDLEGSESGGYRVHLVRNIGAVLGDIMPKMEGISGLGQ
;
A
#
# COMPACT_ATOMS: atom_id res chain seq x y z
N MET A 1 -34.23 -27.58 -46.36
CA MET A 1 -34.45 -29.03 -46.13
C MET A 1 -33.78 -29.79 -47.24
N SER A 2 -32.63 -30.40 -46.99
CA SER A 2 -31.94 -31.26 -47.95
C SER A 2 -31.41 -32.49 -47.22
N LEU A 3 -31.97 -33.64 -47.57
CA LEU A 3 -31.51 -34.97 -47.19
C LEU A 3 -30.38 -35.38 -48.14
N GLN A 4 -29.27 -35.89 -47.61
CA GLN A 4 -28.34 -36.73 -48.36
C GLN A 4 -27.97 -37.95 -47.52
N LYS A 5 -28.41 -39.11 -48.00
CA LYS A 5 -27.90 -40.45 -47.64
C LYS A 5 -26.60 -40.68 -48.39
N ILE A 6 -25.54 -41.19 -47.74
CA ILE A 6 -24.52 -42.02 -48.40
C ILE A 6 -23.91 -43.05 -47.40
N ASN A 7 -24.04 -44.32 -47.79
CA ASN A 7 -23.24 -45.56 -47.58
C ASN A 7 -22.24 -45.75 -46.42
N GLU A 8 -22.37 -46.92 -45.78
CA GLU A 8 -21.31 -47.71 -45.13
C GLU A 8 -20.27 -48.24 -46.16
N PRO A 9 -19.07 -48.64 -45.71
CA PRO A 9 -18.84 -50.09 -45.64
C PRO A 9 -18.02 -50.57 -44.43
N ALA A 10 -18.19 -51.87 -44.18
CA ALA A 10 -17.66 -52.68 -43.09
C ALA A 10 -16.14 -52.89 -43.08
N LEU A 11 -15.55 -53.02 -41.89
CA LEU A 11 -14.28 -53.69 -41.64
C LEU A 11 -14.34 -54.56 -40.36
N LEU A 12 -13.63 -55.68 -40.46
CA LEU A 12 -13.73 -56.95 -39.73
C LEU A 12 -13.21 -56.95 -38.27
N PRO A 13 -13.55 -58.00 -37.48
CA PRO A 13 -13.37 -58.04 -36.03
C PRO A 13 -11.92 -58.38 -35.61
N GLN A 14 -11.38 -57.64 -34.65
CA GLN A 14 -10.13 -58.01 -33.98
C GLN A 14 -10.39 -58.91 -32.77
N LYS A 15 -9.63 -60.01 -32.79
CA LYS A 15 -9.52 -61.12 -31.86
C LYS A 15 -9.05 -60.66 -30.47
N LEU A 16 -9.84 -60.95 -29.44
CA LEU A 16 -9.45 -60.88 -28.03
C LEU A 16 -9.50 -62.30 -27.46
N GLU A 17 -8.33 -62.87 -27.22
CA GLU A 17 -8.11 -64.10 -26.46
C GLU A 17 -7.19 -63.79 -25.25
N PRO A 18 -7.16 -64.66 -24.23
CA PRO A 18 -7.40 -64.29 -22.84
C PRO A 18 -6.13 -64.00 -22.03
N GLN A 19 -6.33 -63.33 -20.89
CA GLN A 19 -5.34 -63.16 -19.83
C GLN A 19 -4.83 -64.49 -19.27
N PRO A 20 -3.56 -64.53 -18.84
CA PRO A 20 -3.15 -65.31 -17.69
C PRO A 20 -2.78 -64.42 -16.49
N SER A 21 -3.18 -64.94 -15.34
CA SER A 21 -3.06 -64.50 -13.97
C SER A 21 -1.61 -64.30 -13.45
N ILE A 22 -1.43 -63.20 -12.71
CA ILE A 22 -0.74 -62.99 -11.41
C ILE A 22 0.54 -63.80 -11.11
N SER A 23 1.66 -63.10 -10.84
CA SER A 23 2.35 -63.12 -9.52
C SER A 23 3.60 -62.22 -9.41
N PRO A 24 4.01 -61.87 -8.17
CA PRO A 24 4.50 -60.55 -7.75
C PRO A 24 6.02 -60.48 -7.59
N ASN A 25 6.61 -59.28 -7.68
CA ASN A 25 7.68 -58.89 -6.76
C ASN A 25 8.07 -57.40 -6.82
N GLU A 26 8.30 -56.87 -5.61
CA GLU A 26 9.18 -55.73 -5.27
C GLU A 26 8.82 -54.33 -5.82
N THR A 27 7.95 -53.64 -5.07
CA THR A 27 7.86 -52.18 -5.09
C THR A 27 9.16 -51.55 -4.57
N ALA A 28 10.10 -51.28 -5.47
CA ALA A 28 11.06 -50.19 -5.27
C ALA A 28 10.24 -48.90 -5.11
N THR A 29 10.15 -48.37 -3.90
CA THR A 29 9.44 -47.11 -3.64
C THR A 29 10.31 -45.97 -4.15
N THR A 30 10.10 -45.59 -5.41
CA THR A 30 10.76 -44.41 -6.01
C THR A 30 10.26 -43.18 -5.27
N LEU A 31 11.15 -42.52 -4.52
CA LEU A 31 10.87 -41.25 -3.85
C LEU A 31 10.42 -40.22 -4.88
N THR A 32 9.40 -39.42 -4.53
CA THR A 32 8.98 -38.29 -5.37
C THR A 32 10.10 -37.26 -5.50
N VAL A 33 10.03 -36.40 -6.52
CA VAL A 33 11.02 -35.31 -6.71
C VAL A 33 11.17 -34.48 -5.43
N GLU A 34 10.05 -34.10 -4.80
CA GLU A 34 10.04 -33.33 -3.55
C GLU A 34 10.65 -34.10 -2.37
N GLN A 35 10.46 -35.43 -2.30
CA GLN A 35 11.08 -36.26 -1.26
C GLN A 35 12.60 -36.38 -1.47
N ASN A 36 13.08 -36.40 -2.72
CA ASN A 36 14.51 -36.39 -3.02
C ASN A 36 15.18 -35.06 -2.65
N ASP A 37 14.47 -33.94 -2.84
CA ASP A 37 14.95 -32.62 -2.42
C ASP A 37 15.06 -32.53 -0.90
N VAL A 38 14.04 -33.00 -0.16
CA VAL A 38 14.07 -33.04 1.30
C VAL A 38 15.13 -34.02 1.82
N LEU A 39 15.36 -35.15 1.14
CA LEU A 39 16.43 -36.09 1.47
C LEU A 39 17.81 -35.45 1.31
N THR A 40 17.99 -34.65 0.26
CA THR A 40 19.23 -33.89 0.03
C THR A 40 19.43 -32.85 1.12
N LEU A 41 18.38 -32.07 1.43
CA LEU A 41 18.38 -31.09 2.51
C LEU A 41 18.77 -31.71 3.86
N LEU A 42 18.22 -32.88 4.22
CA LEU A 42 18.54 -33.55 5.48
C LEU A 42 20.00 -34.03 5.53
N LYS A 43 20.52 -34.56 4.42
CA LYS A 43 21.93 -34.98 4.32
C LYS A 43 22.90 -33.80 4.44
N GLU A 44 22.59 -32.67 3.81
CA GLU A 44 23.37 -31.43 3.94
C GLU A 44 23.44 -30.91 5.39
N ASN A 45 22.45 -31.27 6.20
CA ASN A 45 22.42 -30.94 7.64
C ASN A 45 23.03 -32.03 8.52
N GLY A 46 23.72 -33.02 7.96
CA GLY A 46 24.41 -34.07 8.72
C GLY A 46 23.53 -35.23 9.17
N VAL A 47 22.29 -35.34 8.66
CA VAL A 47 21.40 -36.48 8.97
C VAL A 47 21.76 -37.66 8.07
N ASN A 48 21.99 -38.84 8.67
CA ASN A 48 22.26 -40.08 7.93
C ASN A 48 21.07 -40.44 7.02
N LYS A 49 21.34 -40.99 5.83
CA LYS A 49 20.38 -41.43 4.81
C LYS A 49 19.21 -42.24 5.40
N THR A 50 19.49 -43.28 6.18
CA THR A 50 18.43 -44.13 6.77
C THR A 50 17.52 -43.34 7.72
N THR A 51 18.09 -42.44 8.52
CA THR A 51 17.31 -41.57 9.41
C THR A 51 16.50 -40.57 8.60
N ALA A 52 17.07 -40.00 7.55
CA ALA A 52 16.39 -39.04 6.68
C ALA A 52 15.21 -39.67 5.93
N GLU A 53 15.37 -40.88 5.41
CA GLU A 53 14.29 -41.65 4.76
C GLU A 53 13.15 -41.95 5.74
N ASN A 54 13.47 -42.34 6.98
CA ASN A 54 12.46 -42.55 8.01
C ASN A 54 11.74 -41.24 8.37
N LEU A 55 12.46 -40.13 8.52
CA LEU A 55 11.84 -38.83 8.82
C LEU A 55 10.89 -38.36 7.71
N ILE A 56 11.27 -38.57 6.44
CA ILE A 56 10.43 -38.24 5.27
C ILE A 56 9.14 -39.07 5.24
N LYS A 57 9.20 -40.32 5.73
CA LYS A 57 8.05 -41.20 5.83
C LYS A 57 7.14 -40.84 7.01
N ASP A 58 7.73 -40.46 8.14
CA ASP A 58 7.03 -40.30 9.40
C ASP A 58 6.46 -38.88 9.62
N PHE A 59 6.98 -37.88 8.90
CA PHE A 59 6.61 -36.47 9.10
C PHE A 59 6.28 -35.73 7.78
N PRO A 60 5.33 -34.78 7.79
CA PRO A 60 5.04 -33.92 6.63
C PRO A 60 6.28 -33.16 6.13
N LEU A 61 6.50 -33.14 4.81
CA LEU A 61 7.67 -32.50 4.19
C LEU A 61 7.83 -31.01 4.57
N GLN A 62 6.71 -30.28 4.63
CA GLN A 62 6.70 -28.86 5.01
C GLN A 62 7.14 -28.64 6.46
N GLN A 63 6.79 -29.56 7.37
CA GLN A 63 7.23 -29.52 8.76
C GLN A 63 8.73 -29.80 8.86
N ILE A 64 9.23 -30.77 8.09
CA ILE A 64 10.67 -31.09 8.03
C ILE A 64 11.46 -29.86 7.59
N ILE A 65 11.07 -29.22 6.49
CA ILE A 65 11.76 -28.04 5.95
C ILE A 65 11.84 -26.91 6.99
N LYS A 66 10.71 -26.57 7.64
CA LYS A 66 10.68 -25.52 8.68
C LYS A 66 11.55 -25.85 9.88
N ASN A 67 11.52 -27.10 10.35
CA ASN A 67 12.30 -27.54 11.51
C ASN A 67 13.81 -27.61 11.21
N VAL A 68 14.20 -27.93 9.98
CA VAL A 68 15.60 -27.86 9.53
C VAL A 68 16.15 -26.44 9.63
N ASP A 69 15.38 -25.43 9.20
CA ASP A 69 15.80 -24.03 9.27
C ASP A 69 15.95 -23.55 10.73
N LEU A 70 15.03 -23.94 11.61
CA LEU A 70 15.13 -23.65 13.04
C LEU A 70 16.35 -24.31 13.69
N ALA A 71 16.66 -25.55 13.31
CA ALA A 71 17.87 -26.26 13.76
C ALA A 71 19.15 -25.53 13.33
N ARG A 72 19.22 -25.06 12.08
CA ARG A 72 20.34 -24.25 11.55
C ARG A 72 20.52 -22.95 12.33
N GLN A 73 19.42 -22.26 12.63
CA GLN A 73 19.46 -21.01 13.41
C GLN A 73 19.98 -21.26 14.83
N LYS A 74 19.46 -22.27 15.54
CA LYS A 74 19.92 -22.59 16.89
C LYS A 74 21.37 -23.07 16.91
N HIS A 75 21.81 -23.84 15.91
CA HIS A 75 23.20 -24.27 15.77
C HIS A 75 24.17 -23.09 15.65
N LYS A 76 23.81 -22.04 14.89
CA LYS A 76 24.63 -20.82 14.77
C LYS A 76 24.77 -20.05 16.10
N THR A 77 23.80 -20.18 17.00
CA THR A 77 23.77 -19.46 18.29
C THR A 77 24.31 -20.27 19.47
N GLY A 78 24.47 -21.58 19.34
CA GLY A 78 24.84 -22.48 20.43
C GLY A 78 26.29 -22.97 20.36
N LYS A 79 26.91 -23.24 21.53
CA LYS A 79 28.19 -23.95 21.60
C LYS A 79 27.98 -25.45 21.34
N THR A 80 28.45 -25.93 20.19
CA THR A 80 28.87 -27.30 19.88
C THR A 80 27.88 -28.44 20.19
N LYS A 81 26.64 -28.36 19.68
CA LYS A 81 25.84 -29.57 19.43
C LYS A 81 25.92 -29.92 17.95
N ASP A 82 26.06 -31.19 17.62
CA ASP A 82 26.06 -31.68 16.24
C ASP A 82 24.79 -31.23 15.49
N LEU A 83 24.96 -30.68 14.28
CA LEU A 83 23.88 -30.16 13.45
C LEU A 83 22.89 -31.28 13.08
N GLY A 84 23.38 -32.48 12.78
CA GLY A 84 22.55 -33.64 12.44
C GLY A 84 21.64 -34.03 13.60
N GLY A 85 22.20 -34.14 14.80
CA GLY A 85 21.43 -34.37 16.02
C GLY A 85 20.39 -33.28 16.32
N LEU A 86 20.74 -32.01 16.11
CA LEU A 86 19.80 -30.88 16.27
C LEU A 86 18.66 -30.92 15.25
N THR A 87 18.95 -31.25 13.99
CA THR A 87 17.94 -31.37 12.95
C THR A 87 16.95 -32.50 13.25
N VAL A 88 17.43 -33.67 13.68
CA VAL A 88 16.55 -34.78 14.08
C VAL A 88 15.68 -34.41 15.28
N ALA A 89 16.26 -33.75 16.29
CA ALA A 89 15.52 -33.30 17.46
C ALA A 89 14.44 -32.26 17.09
N ALA A 90 14.78 -31.27 16.25
CA ALA A 90 13.84 -30.24 15.81
C ALA A 90 12.62 -30.80 15.08
N ILE A 91 12.82 -31.83 14.25
CA ILE A 91 11.73 -32.48 13.52
C ILE A 91 10.86 -33.31 14.46
N ARG A 92 11.47 -34.13 15.32
CA ARG A 92 10.73 -35.03 16.24
C ARG A 92 9.98 -34.31 17.35
N GLU A 93 10.55 -33.22 17.87
CA GLU A 93 9.94 -32.39 18.92
C GLU A 93 9.04 -31.28 18.36
N ASP A 94 8.94 -31.21 17.04
CA ASP A 94 8.18 -30.22 16.28
C ASP A 94 8.38 -28.78 16.77
N TRP A 95 9.62 -28.32 16.68
CA TRP A 95 9.98 -26.96 17.10
C TRP A 95 9.19 -25.88 16.34
N SER A 96 8.67 -26.19 15.16
CA SER A 96 7.84 -25.30 14.35
C SER A 96 6.47 -25.03 14.96
N ASN A 97 5.96 -25.94 15.81
CA ASN A 97 4.70 -25.76 16.56
C ASN A 97 4.91 -25.33 18.02
N GLN A 98 6.14 -25.42 18.54
CA GLN A 98 6.47 -24.77 19.79
C GLN A 98 6.48 -23.26 19.53
N ALA A 99 5.54 -22.52 20.14
CA ALA A 99 5.39 -21.07 20.01
C ALA A 99 6.74 -20.37 20.19
N THR A 100 7.45 -20.16 19.07
CA THR A 100 8.78 -19.60 19.09
C THR A 100 8.57 -18.11 19.24
N THR A 101 8.83 -17.58 20.44
CA THR A 101 8.93 -16.14 20.66
C THR A 101 9.78 -15.55 19.54
N PRO A 102 9.26 -14.61 18.73
CA PRO A 102 9.98 -14.09 17.58
C PRO A 102 11.35 -13.60 18.04
N SER A 103 12.39 -13.95 17.28
CA SER A 103 13.75 -13.58 17.61
C SER A 103 13.84 -12.06 17.83
N PRO A 104 14.72 -11.54 18.71
CA PRO A 104 14.91 -10.10 18.88
C PRO A 104 15.11 -9.34 17.56
N LEU A 105 15.71 -10.00 16.56
CA LEU A 105 15.87 -9.50 15.19
C LEU A 105 14.54 -9.39 14.43
N GLU A 106 13.64 -10.36 14.58
CA GLU A 106 12.30 -10.34 13.98
C GLU A 106 11.39 -9.33 14.67
N GLN A 107 11.49 -9.20 15.98
CA GLN A 107 10.78 -8.17 16.75
C GLN A 107 11.19 -6.77 16.32
N ALA A 108 12.50 -6.50 16.20
CA ALA A 108 13.00 -5.22 15.72
C ALA A 108 12.58 -4.92 14.26
N SER A 109 12.58 -5.93 13.39
CA SER A 109 12.13 -5.80 11.99
C SER A 109 10.63 -5.49 11.91
N ASN A 110 9.81 -6.19 12.69
CA ASN A 110 8.36 -6.01 12.73
C ASN A 110 7.99 -4.65 13.35
N GLU A 111 8.70 -4.22 14.39
CA GLU A 111 8.52 -2.89 14.99
C GLU A 111 8.88 -1.78 14.00
N LYS A 112 10.01 -1.91 13.29
CA LYS A 112 10.39 -0.96 12.23
C LYS A 112 9.36 -0.90 11.11
N LYS A 113 8.81 -2.04 10.68
CA LYS A 113 7.73 -2.08 9.68
C LYS A 113 6.46 -1.38 10.17
N ARG A 114 6.06 -1.58 11.44
CA ARG A 114 4.91 -0.90 12.05
C ARG A 114 5.12 0.61 12.12
N GLN A 115 6.32 1.06 12.51
CA GLN A 115 6.64 2.49 12.56
C GLN A 115 6.61 3.13 11.16
N ILE A 116 7.16 2.45 10.14
CA ILE A 116 7.10 2.91 8.76
C ILE A 116 5.64 2.98 8.28
N GLN A 117 4.84 1.96 8.58
CA GLN A 117 3.44 1.92 8.21
C GLN A 117 2.65 3.05 8.87
N ALA A 118 2.80 3.25 10.18
CA ALA A 118 2.14 4.34 10.91
C ALA A 118 2.57 5.72 10.37
N ALA A 119 3.86 5.90 10.04
CA ALA A 119 4.35 7.12 9.43
C ALA A 119 3.74 7.38 8.04
N ASN A 120 3.60 6.33 7.22
CA ASN A 120 2.98 6.41 5.90
C ASN A 120 1.48 6.72 6.00
N GLU A 121 0.76 6.06 6.92
CA GLU A 121 -0.66 6.31 7.16
C GLU A 121 -0.90 7.76 7.63
N HIS A 122 -0.07 8.23 8.57
CA HIS A 122 -0.14 9.61 9.05
C HIS A 122 0.17 10.62 7.93
N ARG A 123 1.14 10.32 7.05
CA ARG A 123 1.43 11.15 5.87
C ARG A 123 0.25 11.16 4.89
N ALA A 124 -0.33 10.00 4.58
CA ALA A 124 -1.48 9.89 3.68
C ALA A 124 -2.70 10.64 4.22
N GLN A 125 -2.95 10.59 5.54
CA GLN A 125 -4.02 11.37 6.17
C GLN A 125 -3.79 12.87 6.03
N LYS A 126 -2.55 13.35 6.19
CA LYS A 126 -2.20 14.77 5.98
C LYS A 126 -2.41 15.21 4.54
N GLU A 127 -1.94 14.41 3.57
CA GLU A 127 -2.09 14.70 2.15
C GLU A 127 -3.57 14.74 1.75
N LYS A 128 -4.37 13.77 2.21
CA LYS A 128 -5.82 13.75 2.00
C LYS A 128 -6.49 15.01 2.56
N ARG A 129 -6.11 15.45 3.76
CA ARG A 129 -6.68 16.64 4.38
C ARG A 129 -6.37 17.92 3.60
N VAL A 130 -5.17 18.05 3.03
CA VAL A 130 -4.82 19.18 2.14
C VAL A 130 -5.66 19.14 0.86
N GLU A 131 -5.86 17.96 0.28
CA GLU A 131 -6.67 17.81 -0.93
C GLU A 131 -8.15 18.16 -0.68
N ASP A 132 -8.71 17.73 0.45
CA ASP A 132 -10.06 18.09 0.88
C ASP A 132 -10.20 19.62 1.04
N LEU A 133 -9.19 20.28 1.63
CA LEU A 133 -9.16 21.74 1.76
C LEU A 133 -9.07 22.44 0.41
N LYS A 134 -8.23 21.96 -0.52
CA LYS A 134 -8.13 22.52 -1.88
C LYS A 134 -9.48 22.42 -2.60
N SER A 135 -10.11 21.26 -2.53
CA SER A 135 -11.42 21.03 -3.14
C SER A 135 -12.47 22.02 -2.59
N ALA A 136 -12.51 22.20 -1.26
CA ALA A 136 -13.41 23.17 -0.63
C ALA A 136 -13.10 24.61 -1.07
N PHE A 137 -11.83 25.01 -1.06
CA PHE A 137 -11.38 26.33 -1.51
C PHE A 137 -11.78 26.62 -2.95
N TYR A 138 -11.43 25.73 -3.90
CA TYR A 138 -11.75 25.95 -5.31
C TYR A 138 -13.25 25.95 -5.57
N LYS A 139 -14.04 25.20 -4.79
CA LYS A 139 -15.50 25.22 -4.87
C LYS A 139 -16.06 26.56 -4.42
N GLU A 140 -15.66 27.05 -3.25
CA GLU A 140 -16.10 28.34 -2.71
C GLU A 140 -15.68 29.50 -3.62
N ARG A 141 -14.40 29.51 -4.05
CA ARG A 141 -13.88 30.50 -4.99
C ARG A 141 -14.67 30.53 -6.30
N ARG A 142 -14.97 29.36 -6.89
CA ARG A 142 -15.76 29.27 -8.12
C ARG A 142 -17.19 29.78 -7.92
N GLN A 143 -17.80 29.45 -6.79
CA GLN A 143 -19.13 29.94 -6.44
C GLN A 143 -19.12 31.47 -6.34
N ARG A 144 -18.14 32.06 -5.64
CA ARG A 144 -18.03 33.50 -5.47
C ARG A 144 -17.82 34.23 -6.80
N VAL A 145 -16.96 33.70 -7.67
CA VAL A 145 -16.80 34.21 -9.04
C VAL A 145 -18.12 34.16 -9.82
N SER A 146 -18.86 33.05 -9.71
CA SER A 146 -20.14 32.89 -10.40
C SER A 146 -21.18 33.89 -9.90
N GLU A 147 -21.22 34.17 -8.60
CA GLU A 147 -22.09 35.19 -7.99
C GLU A 147 -21.75 36.60 -8.49
N ILE A 148 -20.45 36.93 -8.60
CA ILE A 148 -20.00 38.21 -9.15
C ILE A 148 -20.46 38.36 -10.59
N ILE A 149 -20.17 37.37 -11.45
CA ILE A 149 -20.56 37.41 -12.86
C ILE A 149 -22.09 37.51 -13.01
N ALA A 150 -22.85 36.77 -12.19
CA ALA A 150 -24.31 36.81 -12.21
C ALA A 150 -24.90 38.15 -11.73
N SER A 151 -24.15 38.93 -10.96
CA SER A 151 -24.56 40.26 -10.49
C SER A 151 -24.37 41.36 -11.53
N TRP A 152 -23.63 41.09 -12.61
CA TRP A 152 -23.35 42.07 -13.65
C TRP A 152 -24.54 42.22 -14.60
N ASP A 153 -24.84 43.47 -14.94
CA ASP A 153 -25.68 43.77 -16.09
C ASP A 153 -24.93 43.52 -17.41
N GLU A 154 -25.66 43.59 -18.52
CA GLU A 154 -25.13 43.30 -19.85
C GLU A 154 -24.03 44.29 -20.28
N GLU A 155 -24.13 45.56 -19.87
CA GLU A 155 -23.14 46.59 -20.19
C GLU A 155 -21.82 46.34 -19.46
N THR A 156 -21.90 46.02 -18.18
CA THR A 156 -20.76 45.66 -17.32
C THR A 156 -20.10 44.40 -17.83
N LEU A 157 -20.87 43.35 -18.13
CA LEU A 157 -20.33 42.11 -18.68
C LEU A 157 -19.59 42.37 -20.00
N LYS A 158 -20.16 43.18 -20.90
CA LYS A 158 -19.54 43.53 -22.18
C LYS A 158 -18.26 44.35 -21.99
N ALA A 159 -18.25 45.31 -21.06
CA ALA A 159 -17.08 46.10 -20.74
C ALA A 159 -15.95 45.22 -20.17
N GLU A 160 -16.27 44.32 -19.25
CA GLU A 160 -15.31 43.39 -18.65
C GLU A 160 -14.75 42.40 -19.68
N LEU A 161 -15.58 41.87 -20.57
CA LEU A 161 -15.12 41.00 -21.67
C LEU A 161 -14.17 41.73 -22.62
N ALA A 162 -14.40 43.01 -22.90
CA ALA A 162 -13.50 43.81 -23.72
C ALA A 162 -12.13 44.06 -23.06
N VAL A 163 -12.09 44.19 -21.73
CA VAL A 163 -10.83 44.24 -20.97
C VAL A 163 -10.16 42.87 -20.97
N PHE A 164 -10.93 41.82 -20.71
CA PHE A 164 -10.43 40.45 -20.67
C PHE A 164 -9.76 40.06 -22.01
N GLU A 165 -10.37 40.34 -23.16
CA GLU A 165 -9.78 40.04 -24.48
C GLU A 165 -8.37 40.65 -24.68
N LYS A 166 -8.13 41.84 -24.11
CA LYS A 166 -6.82 42.53 -24.17
C LYS A 166 -5.77 41.86 -23.30
N THR A 167 -6.18 41.22 -22.21
CA THR A 167 -5.29 40.53 -21.27
C THR A 167 -4.94 39.09 -21.67
N MET A 168 -5.68 38.50 -22.62
CA MET A 168 -5.44 37.13 -23.08
C MET A 168 -4.13 36.97 -23.86
N ASP A 169 -3.48 35.82 -23.70
CA ASP A 169 -2.43 35.34 -24.59
C ASP A 169 -3.01 34.98 -25.99
N PHE A 170 -2.11 34.77 -26.97
CA PHE A 170 -2.48 34.50 -28.35
C PHE A 170 -3.38 33.25 -28.52
N VAL A 171 -3.12 32.19 -27.77
CA VAL A 171 -3.85 30.91 -27.87
C VAL A 171 -5.26 31.08 -27.33
N THR A 172 -5.38 31.64 -26.13
CA THR A 172 -6.68 31.87 -25.48
C THR A 172 -7.54 32.84 -26.29
N ARG A 173 -6.94 33.92 -26.82
CA ARG A 173 -7.63 34.89 -27.67
C ARG A 173 -8.17 34.28 -28.97
N ASN A 174 -7.38 33.45 -29.64
CA ASN A 174 -7.84 32.75 -30.85
C ASN A 174 -9.00 31.81 -30.53
N ARG A 175 -8.95 31.09 -29.41
CA ARG A 175 -10.05 30.22 -28.97
C ARG A 175 -11.32 31.01 -28.64
N TYR A 176 -11.17 32.16 -28.00
CA TYR A 176 -12.29 33.06 -27.71
C TYR A 176 -12.95 33.57 -28.98
N ARG A 177 -12.18 33.96 -30.00
CA ARG A 177 -12.75 34.42 -31.29
C ARG A 177 -13.52 33.33 -32.03
N GLN A 178 -13.15 32.06 -31.87
CA GLN A 178 -13.82 30.94 -32.53
C GLN A 178 -15.07 30.47 -31.80
N SER A 179 -15.08 30.52 -30.46
CA SER A 179 -16.07 29.81 -29.63
C SER A 179 -16.56 30.59 -28.43
N GLY A 180 -16.21 31.88 -28.31
CA GLY A 180 -16.60 32.71 -27.18
C GLY A 180 -16.27 32.08 -25.84
N LEU A 181 -17.20 32.25 -24.88
CA LEU A 181 -17.14 31.66 -23.55
C LEU A 181 -17.61 30.18 -23.52
N ASP A 182 -18.08 29.62 -24.64
CA ASP A 182 -18.48 28.20 -24.70
C ASP A 182 -17.28 27.26 -24.58
N SER A 183 -16.08 27.76 -24.89
CA SER A 183 -14.85 27.02 -24.66
C SER A 183 -14.53 26.94 -23.17
N ARG A 184 -14.38 25.72 -22.65
CA ARG A 184 -13.94 25.46 -21.26
C ARG A 184 -12.63 26.16 -20.91
N LEU A 185 -11.70 26.24 -21.86
CA LEU A 185 -10.42 26.91 -21.66
C LEU A 185 -10.61 28.41 -21.45
N VAL A 186 -11.38 29.05 -22.31
CA VAL A 186 -11.65 30.48 -22.23
C VAL A 186 -12.45 30.79 -20.97
N LYS A 187 -13.46 29.99 -20.64
CA LYS A 187 -14.24 30.13 -19.41
C LYS A 187 -13.35 30.06 -18.17
N ALA A 188 -12.44 29.08 -18.10
CA ALA A 188 -11.50 28.98 -16.98
C ALA A 188 -10.56 30.19 -16.89
N ALA A 189 -10.10 30.70 -18.02
CA ALA A 189 -9.28 31.91 -18.06
C ALA A 189 -10.06 33.16 -17.63
N PHE A 190 -11.34 33.25 -17.99
CA PHE A 190 -12.22 34.33 -17.58
C PHE A 190 -12.53 34.26 -16.08
N ASP A 191 -12.88 33.08 -15.57
CA ASP A 191 -13.12 32.88 -14.13
C ASP A 191 -11.87 33.26 -13.32
N LYS A 192 -10.67 32.95 -13.84
CA LYS A 192 -9.40 33.38 -13.24
C LYS A 192 -9.23 34.90 -13.27
N TYR A 193 -9.49 35.55 -14.39
CA TYR A 193 -9.45 37.02 -14.51
C TYR A 193 -10.39 37.69 -13.50
N VAL A 194 -11.64 37.23 -13.40
CA VAL A 194 -12.61 37.76 -12.45
C VAL A 194 -12.13 37.56 -11.01
N ALA A 195 -11.62 36.37 -10.69
CA ALA A 195 -11.09 36.08 -9.37
C ALA A 195 -9.93 37.02 -8.98
N GLU A 196 -8.97 37.23 -9.87
CA GLU A 196 -7.81 38.09 -9.60
C GLU A 196 -8.19 39.57 -9.43
N LYS A 197 -9.21 40.03 -10.15
CA LYS A 197 -9.63 41.44 -10.12
C LYS A 197 -10.57 41.77 -8.97
N TYR A 198 -11.46 40.85 -8.60
CA TYR A 198 -12.60 41.15 -7.71
C TYR A 198 -12.58 40.43 -6.37
N LEU A 199 -11.86 39.32 -6.25
CA LEU A 199 -11.76 38.62 -4.96
C LEU A 199 -10.65 39.22 -4.12
N SER A 200 -10.89 39.31 -2.82
CA SER A 200 -9.84 39.68 -1.87
C SER A 200 -8.77 38.59 -1.80
N ALA A 201 -7.59 38.94 -1.28
CA ALA A 201 -6.52 37.96 -1.06
C ALA A 201 -7.01 36.76 -0.23
N ALA A 202 -7.92 36.97 0.72
CA ALA A 202 -8.43 35.89 1.54
C ALA A 202 -9.45 34.96 0.87
N GLU A 203 -10.01 35.37 -0.27
CA GLU A 203 -10.91 34.55 -1.10
C GLU A 203 -10.17 33.92 -2.29
N ASN A 204 -9.03 34.50 -2.69
CA ASN A 204 -8.28 34.09 -3.88
C ASN A 204 -6.93 33.40 -3.57
N ASP A 205 -6.43 33.50 -2.34
CA ASP A 205 -5.22 32.82 -1.88
C ASP A 205 -5.59 31.64 -0.96
N PHE A 206 -5.14 30.44 -1.32
CA PHE A 206 -5.46 29.21 -0.60
C PHE A 206 -4.90 29.19 0.83
N VAL A 207 -3.70 29.74 1.04
CA VAL A 207 -3.04 29.73 2.36
C VAL A 207 -3.78 30.69 3.29
N ILE A 208 -4.08 31.90 2.81
CA ILE A 208 -4.83 32.89 3.61
C ILE A 208 -6.24 32.37 3.91
N TRP A 209 -6.91 31.77 2.92
CA TRP A 209 -8.23 31.17 3.10
C TRP A 209 -8.18 30.06 4.15
N ALA A 210 -7.23 29.13 4.06
CA ALA A 210 -7.10 28.01 4.99
C ALA A 210 -6.78 28.49 6.42
N SER A 211 -5.97 29.55 6.56
CA SER A 211 -5.70 30.19 7.86
C SER A 211 -6.97 30.69 8.55
N ARG A 212 -7.90 31.28 7.80
CA ARG A 212 -9.22 31.69 8.33
C ARG A 212 -10.09 30.51 8.76
N GLN A 213 -9.91 29.36 8.13
CA GLN A 213 -10.57 28.11 8.54
C GLN A 213 -9.88 27.43 9.74
N GLY A 214 -8.84 28.04 10.31
CA GLY A 214 -8.10 27.53 11.48
C GLY A 214 -6.95 26.57 11.13
N PHE A 215 -6.48 26.57 9.89
CA PHE A 215 -5.39 25.72 9.43
C PHE A 215 -4.11 26.51 9.21
N ASP A 216 -3.00 26.03 9.75
CA ASP A 216 -1.69 26.60 9.49
C ASP A 216 -1.03 25.88 8.31
N LEU A 217 -1.05 26.54 7.15
CA LEU A 217 -0.48 26.04 5.90
C LEU A 217 0.67 26.94 5.47
N GLU A 218 1.74 26.33 4.95
CA GLU A 218 2.80 27.05 4.23
C GLU A 218 3.06 26.39 2.88
N GLY A 219 3.45 27.20 1.89
CA GLY A 219 3.87 26.73 0.57
C GLY A 219 3.15 27.42 -0.57
N SER A 220 3.22 26.81 -1.74
CA SER A 220 2.66 27.34 -2.98
C SER A 220 2.16 26.22 -3.87
N GLU A 221 1.41 26.57 -4.91
CA GLU A 221 0.92 25.61 -5.91
C GLU A 221 2.07 24.87 -6.62
N SER A 222 3.22 25.53 -6.82
CA SER A 222 4.41 24.94 -7.45
C SER A 222 5.32 24.17 -6.48
N GLY A 223 5.37 24.56 -5.21
CA GLY A 223 6.23 23.94 -4.18
C GLY A 223 5.53 22.88 -3.33
N GLY A 224 4.20 22.74 -3.47
CA GLY A 224 3.35 21.96 -2.58
C GLY A 224 3.05 22.70 -1.27
N TYR A 225 1.99 22.25 -0.59
CA TYR A 225 1.55 22.81 0.69
C TYR A 225 1.91 21.86 1.84
N ARG A 226 2.34 22.43 2.96
CA ARG A 226 2.66 21.71 4.20
C ARG A 226 1.71 22.17 5.30
N VAL A 227 1.12 21.20 5.99
CA VAL A 227 0.28 21.46 7.18
C VAL A 227 1.16 21.46 8.41
N HIS A 228 1.23 22.59 9.10
CA HIS A 228 1.78 22.63 10.45
C HIS A 228 0.71 22.15 11.44
N LEU A 229 1.10 21.27 12.35
CA LEU A 229 0.25 20.98 13.49
C LEU A 229 0.23 22.28 14.31
N VAL A 230 -0.91 22.93 14.41
CA VAL A 230 -1.10 24.04 15.34
C VAL A 230 -0.65 23.53 16.71
N ARG A 231 0.49 24.03 17.21
CA ARG A 231 0.87 23.83 18.60
C ARG A 231 -0.23 24.50 19.40
N ASN A 232 -1.17 23.70 19.90
CA ASN A 232 -2.10 24.17 20.93
C ASN A 232 -1.26 24.86 21.99
N ILE A 233 -1.50 26.14 22.23
CA ILE A 233 -0.78 26.95 23.22
C ILE A 233 -0.81 26.28 24.62
N GLY A 234 -1.81 25.42 24.87
CA GLY A 234 -1.87 24.57 26.07
C GLY A 234 -0.73 23.55 26.22
N ALA A 235 -0.06 23.12 25.15
CA ALA A 235 1.09 22.23 25.22
C ALA A 235 2.38 22.97 25.63
N VAL A 236 2.49 24.26 25.32
CA VAL A 236 3.67 25.08 25.68
C VAL A 236 3.65 25.46 27.16
N LEU A 237 2.46 25.66 27.75
CA LEU A 237 2.34 25.94 29.18
C LEU A 237 2.65 24.72 30.07
N GLY A 238 2.51 23.49 29.55
CA GLY A 238 2.88 22.26 30.27
C GLY A 238 4.39 22.08 30.44
N ASP A 239 5.19 22.61 29.50
CA ASP A 239 6.66 22.53 29.53
C ASP A 239 7.33 23.70 30.26
N ILE A 240 6.60 24.81 30.52
CA ILE A 240 7.14 26.02 31.17
C ILE A 240 6.76 26.12 32.65
N MET A 241 5.85 25.29 33.16
CA MET A 241 5.62 25.21 34.61
C MET A 241 6.52 24.14 35.23
N PRO A 242 7.62 24.51 35.93
CA PRO A 242 8.29 23.55 36.80
C PRO A 242 7.26 23.03 37.81
N LYS A 243 7.22 21.71 37.96
CA LYS A 243 6.45 21.02 39.01
C LYS A 243 6.76 21.68 40.35
N MET A 244 5.88 22.54 40.84
CA MET A 244 5.87 22.92 42.24
C MET A 244 5.23 21.77 43.03
N GLU A 245 5.96 20.67 43.13
CA GLU A 245 5.73 19.68 44.17
C GLU A 245 6.50 20.11 45.43
N GLY A 246 5.75 20.33 46.51
CA GLY A 246 6.26 20.07 47.86
C GLY A 246 6.89 21.24 48.61
N ILE A 247 6.06 22.15 49.13
CA ILE A 247 6.31 22.72 50.47
C ILE A 247 4.98 22.66 51.25
N SER A 248 4.66 21.46 51.72
CA SER A 248 3.70 21.27 52.80
C SER A 248 4.44 20.58 53.93
N GLY A 249 4.88 21.35 54.92
CA GLY A 249 5.42 20.81 56.17
C GLY A 249 6.50 21.67 56.80
N LEU A 250 6.09 22.58 57.69
CA LEU A 250 6.62 22.69 59.06
C LEU A 250 5.99 23.93 59.72
N GLY A 251 4.92 23.68 60.47
CA GLY A 251 4.35 24.60 61.45
C GLY A 251 3.82 23.77 62.60
N GLN A 252 4.74 23.38 63.50
CA GLN A 252 4.43 23.15 64.91
C GLN A 252 4.85 24.40 65.67
#